data_AF-A0A1H1EBK8-F1
#
_entry.id   AF-A0A1H1EBK8-F1
#
_cell.length_a   1.000
_cell.length_b   1.000
_cell.length_c   1.000
_cell.angle_alpha   90.00
_cell.angle_beta   90.00
_cell.angle_gamma   90.00
#
_symmetry.space_group_name_H-M   'P 1'
#
loop_
_entity.id
_entity.type
_entity.pdbx_description
1 polymer ?
#
loop_
_entity_poly.entity_id
_entity_poly.type
_entity_poly.pdbx_seq_one_letter_code
_entity_poly.pdbx_strand_id
1 'polypeptide(L)'
;MTNATANSNENDTDLFDTRFSIGAAVVSAISFVLALLFIWTGFQEAELLIVGTELTLVSGLAGMMLLLLVSVTSLFAALYMEPGFDH
;
A
#
# COMPACT_ATOMS: atom_id res chain seq x y z
N MET A 1 -33.68 33.11 6.73
CA MET A 1 -33.08 31.85 7.24
C MET A 1 -32.69 31.03 6.02
N THR A 2 -31.43 31.14 5.59
CA THR A 2 -30.87 30.31 4.51
C THR A 2 -30.44 28.99 5.15
N ASN A 3 -31.28 27.96 5.03
CA ASN A 3 -30.95 26.61 5.46
C ASN A 3 -29.94 26.01 4.47
N ALA A 4 -28.69 26.47 4.57
CA ALA A 4 -27.54 25.84 3.94
C ALA A 4 -27.14 24.62 4.78
N THR A 5 -27.99 23.61 4.80
CA THR A 5 -27.55 22.24 5.06
C THR A 5 -27.11 21.68 3.71
N ALA A 6 -26.04 22.23 3.16
CA ALA A 6 -25.24 21.43 2.25
C ALA A 6 -24.63 20.38 3.18
N ASN A 7 -25.16 19.16 3.11
CA ASN A 7 -24.48 17.96 3.58
C ASN A 7 -23.14 17.90 2.84
N SER A 8 -22.14 18.64 3.29
CA SER A 8 -20.77 18.20 3.14
C SER A 8 -20.66 17.05 4.14
N ASN A 9 -21.10 15.86 3.70
CA ASN A 9 -20.59 14.63 4.25
C ASN A 9 -19.07 14.73 4.09
N GLU A 10 -18.42 15.18 5.15
CA GLU A 10 -16.97 15.31 5.33
C GLU A 10 -16.32 13.91 5.45
N ASN A 11 -16.90 12.95 4.72
CA ASN A 11 -16.79 11.51 4.84
C ASN A 11 -16.66 10.83 3.47
N ASP A 12 -16.74 11.57 2.35
CA ASP A 12 -16.65 11.01 0.99
C ASP A 12 -15.18 10.90 0.51
N THR A 13 -14.29 10.46 1.39
CA THR A 13 -12.99 9.92 0.98
C THR A 13 -13.11 8.41 0.98
N ASP A 14 -13.91 7.88 0.05
CA ASP A 14 -14.01 6.43 -0.11
C ASP A 14 -12.80 5.91 -0.89
N LEU A 15 -12.12 4.91 -0.32
CA LEU A 15 -10.93 4.27 -0.88
C LEU A 15 -11.22 3.58 -2.24
N PHE A 16 -12.50 3.39 -2.54
CA PHE A 16 -12.95 2.65 -3.71
C PHE A 16 -13.70 3.52 -4.73
N ASP A 17 -13.75 4.84 -4.55
CA ASP A 17 -14.46 5.73 -5.48
C ASP A 17 -13.72 5.96 -6.80
N THR A 18 -12.38 5.90 -6.79
CA THR A 18 -11.58 6.15 -8.01
C THR A 18 -10.70 4.98 -8.41
N ARG A 19 -10.52 4.81 -9.72
CA ARG A 19 -9.60 3.81 -10.30
C ARG A 19 -8.17 3.97 -9.76
N PHE A 20 -7.75 5.22 -9.53
CA PHE A 20 -6.44 5.50 -8.97
C PHE A 20 -6.34 5.04 -7.51
N SER A 21 -7.30 5.40 -6.65
CA SER A 21 -7.30 5.00 -5.24
C SER A 21 -7.36 3.47 -5.09
N ILE A 22 -8.21 2.80 -5.88
CA ILE A 22 -8.25 1.34 -5.97
C ILE A 22 -6.88 0.77 -6.37
N GLY A 23 -6.27 1.32 -7.43
CA GLY A 23 -4.94 0.89 -7.88
C GLY A 23 -3.87 1.05 -6.79
N ALA A 24 -3.85 2.19 -6.11
CA ALA A 24 -2.92 2.48 -5.02
C ALA A 24 -3.16 1.57 -3.79
N ALA A 25 -4.42 1.25 -3.48
CA ALA A 25 -4.78 0.29 -2.42
C ALA A 25 -4.29 -1.13 -2.77
N VAL A 26 -4.46 -1.57 -4.02
CA VAL A 26 -3.98 -2.87 -4.49
C VAL A 26 -2.45 -2.95 -4.43
N VAL A 27 -1.74 -1.91 -4.87
CA VAL A 27 -0.27 -1.84 -4.76
C VAL A 27 0.16 -1.89 -3.29
N SER A 28 -0.52 -1.16 -2.41
CA SER A 28 -0.22 -1.19 -0.98
C SER A 28 -0.35 -2.60 -0.39
N ALA A 29 -1.43 -3.30 -0.72
CA ALA A 29 -1.69 -4.66 -0.26
C ALA A 29 -0.65 -5.66 -0.77
N ILE A 30 -0.32 -5.60 -2.07
CA ILE A 30 0.69 -6.49 -2.68
C ILE A 30 2.07 -6.23 -2.05
N SER A 31 2.48 -4.97 -1.92
CA SER A 31 3.76 -4.63 -1.30
C SER A 31 3.83 -5.09 0.16
N PHE A 32 2.72 -5.01 0.91
CA PHE A 32 2.67 -5.52 2.29
C PHE A 32 2.89 -7.04 2.35
N VAL A 33 2.21 -7.80 1.48
CA VAL A 33 2.39 -9.26 1.41
C VAL A 33 3.82 -9.61 1.02
N LEU A 34 4.40 -8.91 0.04
CA LEU A 34 5.80 -9.11 -0.34
C LEU A 34 6.75 -8.79 0.83
N ALA A 35 6.48 -7.75 1.62
CA ALA A 35 7.28 -7.42 2.79
C ALA A 35 7.29 -8.58 3.82
N LEU A 36 6.14 -9.21 4.02
CA LEU A 36 6.01 -10.40 4.87
C LEU A 36 6.79 -11.60 4.30
N LEU A 37 6.79 -11.79 2.98
CA LEU A 37 7.59 -12.84 2.35
C LEU A 37 9.08 -12.61 2.54
N PHE A 38 9.57 -11.38 2.39
CA PHE A 38 10.99 -11.05 2.58
C PHE A 38 11.50 -11.34 4.00
N ILE A 39 10.71 -10.99 5.02
CA ILE A 39 11.10 -11.28 6.41
C ILE A 39 10.99 -12.77 6.72
N TRP A 40 9.98 -13.46 6.17
CA TRP A 40 9.82 -14.91 6.31
C TRP A 40 10.99 -15.68 5.67
N THR A 41 11.35 -15.36 4.42
CA THR A 41 12.47 -15.99 3.72
C THR A 41 13.80 -15.67 4.39
N GLY A 42 14.00 -14.41 4.82
CA GLY A 42 15.19 -14.00 5.55
C GLY A 42 15.33 -14.67 6.91
N PHE A 43 14.22 -14.94 7.59
CA PHE A 43 14.24 -15.68 8.87
C PHE A 43 14.59 -17.17 8.69
N GLN A 44 14.23 -17.76 7.55
CA GLN A 44 14.56 -19.14 7.22
C GLN A 44 15.92 -19.30 6.55
N GLU A 45 16.62 -18.20 6.28
CA GLU A 45 17.84 -18.18 5.47
C GLU A 45 17.67 -18.92 4.12
N ALA A 46 16.47 -18.77 3.53
CA ALA A 46 16.07 -19.49 2.33
C ALA A 46 16.19 -18.63 1.07
N GLU A 47 16.22 -19.29 -0.09
CA GLU A 47 16.18 -18.62 -1.38
C GLU A 47 14.84 -17.92 -1.63
N LEU A 48 14.91 -16.72 -2.21
CA LEU A 48 13.71 -16.01 -2.67
C LEU A 48 13.10 -16.75 -3.87
N LEU A 49 11.85 -17.21 -3.74
CA LEU A 49 11.15 -18.11 -4.68
C LEU A 49 11.22 -17.72 -6.17
N ILE A 50 11.37 -16.42 -6.48
CA ILE A 50 11.41 -15.90 -7.86
C ILE A 50 12.83 -15.51 -8.31
N VAL A 51 13.71 -15.14 -7.38
CA VAL A 51 15.00 -14.51 -7.68
C VAL A 51 16.17 -15.49 -7.45
N GLY A 52 15.95 -16.60 -6.73
CA GLY A 52 16.96 -17.63 -6.46
C GLY A 52 18.15 -17.15 -5.65
N THR A 53 18.01 -16.00 -4.98
CA THR A 53 19.06 -15.45 -4.11
C THR A 53 18.73 -15.82 -2.67
N GLU A 54 19.69 -16.39 -1.96
CA GLU A 54 19.58 -16.63 -0.51
C GLU A 54 19.44 -15.30 0.22
N LEU A 55 18.40 -15.21 1.05
CA LEU A 55 18.22 -14.07 1.94
C LEU A 55 18.72 -14.41 3.33
N THR A 56 19.70 -13.66 3.80
CA THR A 56 20.01 -13.57 5.23
C THR A 56 18.94 -12.75 5.97
N LEU A 57 18.88 -12.88 7.29
CA LEU A 57 17.99 -12.07 8.13
C LEU A 57 18.14 -10.57 7.87
N VAL A 58 19.37 -10.08 7.72
CA VAL A 58 19.66 -8.66 7.46
C VAL A 58 19.10 -8.23 6.11
N SER A 59 19.32 -9.02 5.06
CA SER A 59 18.80 -8.72 3.72
C SER A 59 17.27 -8.83 3.64
N GLY A 60 16.67 -9.76 4.38
CA GLY A 60 15.21 -9.87 4.50
C GLY A 60 14.59 -8.70 5.22
N LEU A 61 15.21 -8.22 6.31
CA LEU A 61 14.80 -6.99 6.97
C LEU A 61 14.93 -5.77 6.06
N ALA A 62 16.03 -5.65 5.31
CA ALA A 62 16.22 -4.54 4.37
C ALA A 62 15.13 -4.51 3.28
N GLY A 63 14.84 -5.67 2.65
CA GLY A 63 13.77 -5.77 1.65
C GLY A 63 12.38 -5.52 2.25
N MET A 64 12.12 -6.02 3.46
CA MET A 64 10.89 -5.78 4.19
C MET A 64 10.68 -4.29 4.51
N MET A 65 11.72 -3.57 4.96
CA MET A 65 11.63 -2.13 5.22
C MET A 65 11.34 -1.33 3.94
N LEU A 66 11.97 -1.69 2.81
CA LEU A 66 11.72 -1.04 1.52
C LEU A 66 10.26 -1.27 1.08
N LEU A 67 9.79 -2.51 1.11
CA LEU A 67 8.43 -2.84 0.68
C LEU A 67 7.37 -2.27 1.62
N LEU A 68 7.65 -2.16 2.93
CA LEU A 68 6.79 -1.42 3.84
C LEU A 68 6.73 0.06 3.50
N LEU A 69 7.85 0.70 3.17
CA LEU A 69 7.85 2.10 2.76
C LEU A 69 6.94 2.31 1.53
N VAL A 70 7.04 1.42 0.53
CA VAL A 70 6.17 1.45 -0.64
C VAL A 70 4.71 1.19 -0.26
N SER A 71 4.45 0.21 0.59
CA SER A 71 3.10 -0.13 1.05
C SER A 71 2.42 1.03 1.77
N VAL A 72 3.14 1.68 2.69
CA VAL A 72 2.64 2.82 3.47
C VAL A 72 2.43 4.03 2.58
N THR A 73 3.42 4.40 1.75
CA THR A 73 3.28 5.56 0.86
C THR A 73 2.15 5.37 -0.15
N SER A 74 1.96 4.16 -0.70
CA SER A 74 0.84 3.81 -1.57
C SER A 74 -0.51 3.83 -0.84
N LEU A 75 -0.54 3.42 0.44
CA LEU A 75 -1.75 3.53 1.27
C LEU A 75 -2.14 4.99 1.50
N PHE A 76 -1.18 5.85 1.82
CA PHE A 76 -1.42 7.29 1.95
C PHE A 76 -1.87 7.89 0.61
N ALA A 77 -1.30 7.45 -0.52
CA ALA A 77 -1.77 7.85 -1.83
C ALA A 77 -3.22 7.41 -2.09
N ALA A 78 -3.61 6.21 -1.66
CA ALA A 78 -4.99 5.73 -1.77
C ALA A 78 -5.96 6.55 -0.89
N LEU A 79 -5.54 6.86 0.35
CA LEU A 79 -6.38 7.57 1.32
C LEU A 79 -6.51 9.07 1.04
N TYR A 80 -5.50 9.72 0.46
CA TYR A 80 -5.46 11.18 0.34
C TYR A 80 -5.47 11.69 -1.11
N MET A 81 -5.48 10.81 -2.12
CA MET A 81 -5.78 11.28 -3.47
C MET A 81 -7.28 11.56 -3.60
N GLU A 82 -7.60 12.85 -3.65
CA GLU A 82 -8.89 13.37 -4.08
C GLU A 82 -9.29 12.73 -5.42
N PRO A 83 -10.60 12.56 -5.69
CA PRO A 83 -11.13 12.08 -6.97
C PRO A 83 -10.92 13.10 -8.10
N GLY A 84 -9.68 13.49 -8.37
CA GLY A 84 -9.30 14.55 -9.31
C GLY A 84 -8.96 14.05 -10.72
N PHE A 85 -9.06 12.75 -11.00
CA PHE A 85 -8.77 12.15 -12.30
C PHE A 85 -9.92 11.25 -12.81
N ASP A 86 -11.16 11.62 -12.50
CA ASP A 86 -12.34 11.07 -13.18
C ASP A 86 -12.55 11.88 -14.48
N HIS A 87 -12.26 11.25 -15.62
CA HIS A 87 -12.77 11.66 -16.93
C HIS A 87 -13.85 10.67 -17.35
#